data_AF-A0AAE3MIF7-F1
#
_entry.id   AF-A0AAE3MIF7-F1
#
_cell.length_a   1.000
_cell.length_b   1.000
_cell.length_c   1.000
_cell.angle_alpha   90.00
_cell.angle_beta   90.00
_cell.angle_gamma   90.00
#
_symmetry.space_group_name_H-M   'P 1'
#
loop_
_entity.id
_entity.type
_entity.pdbx_description
1 polymer ?
#
loop_
_entity_poly.entity_id
_entity_poly.type
_entity_poly.pdbx_seq_one_letter_code
_entity_poly.pdbx_strand_id
1 'polypeptide(L)' 'MEQNRNHTKIRLHDLIVGLLYGISVVLAFTVDIQWLYMAGAVAFLQIISPLTKFCPVYFILNKIMPGTDPVQNGK' A
#
# COMPACT_ATOMS: atom_id res chain seq x y z
N MET A 1 -1.32 14.55 -19.45
CA MET A 1 -2.31 13.50 -19.11
C MET A 1 -1.66 12.35 -18.31
N GLU A 2 -0.43 11.95 -18.63
CA GLU A 2 0.30 10.87 -17.94
C GLU A 2 0.68 11.17 -16.48
N GLN A 3 1.23 12.37 -16.21
CA GLN A 3 1.53 12.85 -14.85
C GLN A 3 0.31 12.76 -13.90
N ASN A 4 -0.90 13.12 -14.36
CA ASN A 4 -2.13 13.03 -13.56
C ASN A 4 -2.48 11.59 -13.16
N ARG A 5 -2.21 10.62 -14.05
CA ARG A 5 -2.50 9.20 -13.78
C ARG A 5 -1.50 8.61 -12.78
N ASN A 6 -0.23 9.02 -12.82
CA ASN A 6 0.77 8.63 -11.82
C ASN A 6 0.43 9.17 -10.42
N HIS A 7 0.01 10.44 -10.32
CA HIS A 7 -0.50 11.00 -9.06
C HIS A 7 -1.73 10.26 -8.55
N THR A 8 -2.62 9.83 -9.44
CA THR A 8 -3.80 9.02 -9.07
C THR A 8 -3.38 7.66 -8.52
N LYS A 9 -2.37 7.02 -9.11
CA LYS A 9 -1.79 5.76 -8.61
C LYS A 9 -1.27 5.93 -7.17
N ILE A 10 -0.49 6.97 -6.90
CA ILE A 10 0.05 7.23 -5.56
C ILE A 10 -1.09 7.47 -4.55
N ARG A 11 -2.09 8.28 -4.91
CA ARG A 11 -3.26 8.52 -4.04
C ARG A 11 -4.05 7.25 -3.73
N LEU A 12 -4.21 6.36 -4.71
CA LEU A 12 -4.91 5.11 -4.52
C LEU A 12 -4.11 4.15 -3.62
N HIS A 13 -2.77 4.14 -3.76
CA HIS A 13 -1.90 3.44 -2.82
C HIS A 13 -2.11 3.94 -1.39
N ASP A 14 -2.07 5.25 -1.17
CA ASP A 14 -2.21 5.84 0.17
C ASP A 14 -3.59 5.56 0.77
N LEU A 15 -4.64 5.57 -0.06
CA LEU A 15 -5.99 5.19 0.36
C LEU A 15 -6.06 3.72 0.78
N ILE A 16 -5.49 2.79 0.00
CA ILE A 16 -5.49 1.36 0.32
C ILE A 16 -4.74 1.12 1.63
N VAL A 17 -3.55 1.69 1.79
CA VAL A 17 -2.76 1.50 3.01
C VAL A 17 -3.46 2.14 4.21
N GLY A 18 -4.00 3.36 4.07
CA GLY A 18 -4.77 4.01 5.12
C GLY A 18 -5.98 3.18 5.59
N LEU A 19 -6.70 2.56 4.65
CA LEU A 19 -7.79 1.64 4.97
C LEU A 19 -7.31 0.39 5.71
N LEU A 20 -6.19 -0.22 5.28
CA LEU A 20 -5.63 -1.40 5.96
C LEU A 20 -5.26 -1.08 7.41
N TYR A 21 -4.68 0.10 7.67
CA TYR A 21 -4.41 0.57 9.03
C TYR A 21 -5.69 0.81 9.82
N GLY A 22 -6.66 1.54 9.25
CA GLY A 22 -7.92 1.83 9.90
C GLY A 22 -8.69 0.56 10.28
N ILE A 23 -8.79 -0.40 9.35
CA ILE A 23 -9.40 -1.72 9.58
C ILE A 23 -8.66 -2.46 10.69
N SER A 24 -7.33 -2.56 10.63
CA SER A 24 -6.53 -3.23 11.66
C SER A 24 -6.78 -2.63 13.05
N VAL A 25 -6.84 -1.31 13.17
CA VAL A 25 -7.13 -0.62 14.43
C VAL A 25 -8.56 -0.87 14.91
N VAL A 26 -9.55 -0.78 14.03
CA VAL A 26 -10.95 -1.05 14.39
C VAL A 26 -11.12 -2.49 14.88
N LEU A 27 -10.52 -3.47 14.20
CA LEU A 27 -10.56 -4.87 14.66
C LEU A 27 -9.76 -5.07 15.95
N ALA A 28 -8.69 -4.30 16.18
CA ALA A 28 -7.95 -4.34 17.44
C ALA A 28 -8.82 -3.93 18.65
N PHE A 29 -9.70 -2.94 18.45
CA PHE A 29 -10.61 -2.47 19.50
C PHE A 29 -11.89 -3.29 19.63
N THR A 30 -12.39 -3.88 18.54
CA THR A 30 -13.70 -4.55 18.51
C THR A 30 -13.63 -6.07 18.62
N VAL A 31 -12.49 -6.68 18.26
CA VAL A 31 -12.31 -8.14 18.21
C VAL A 31 -11.19 -8.60 19.12
N ASP A 32 -9.93 -8.22 18.84
CA ASP A 32 -8.76 -8.62 19.64
C ASP A 32 -7.51 -7.78 19.29
N ILE A 33 -6.68 -7.44 20.29
CA ILE A 33 -5.46 -6.64 20.09
C ILE A 33 -4.47 -7.24 19.08
N GLN A 34 -4.50 -8.56 18.85
CA GLN A 34 -3.68 -9.26 17.86
C GLN A 34 -3.86 -8.72 16.43
N TRP A 35 -4.97 -8.05 16.13
CA TRP A 35 -5.18 -7.40 14.83
C TRP A 35 -4.15 -6.30 14.54
N LEU A 36 -3.41 -5.79 15.54
CA LEU A 36 -2.27 -4.90 15.32
C LEU A 36 -1.12 -5.55 14.56
N TYR A 37 -1.00 -6.89 14.53
CA TYR A 37 0.00 -7.56 13.69
C TYR A 37 -0.20 -7.26 12.20
N MET A 38 -1.45 -7.05 11.77
CA MET A 38 -1.75 -6.64 10.39
C MET A 38 -1.17 -5.26 10.09
N ALA A 39 -1.44 -4.26 10.93
CA ALA A 39 -0.81 -2.95 10.82
C ALA A 39 0.72 -3.05 10.88
N GLY A 40 1.26 -3.85 11.79
CA GLY A 40 2.70 -4.08 11.91
C GLY A 40 3.34 -4.62 10.63
N ALA A 41 2.71 -5.62 10.00
CA ALA A 41 3.19 -6.18 8.73
C ALA A 41 3.13 -5.16 7.59
N VAL A 42 2.04 -4.40 7.47
CA VAL A 42 1.91 -3.32 6.46
C VAL A 42 2.96 -2.23 6.69
N ALA A 43 3.19 -1.83 7.94
CA ALA A 43 4.20 -0.84 8.30
C ALA A 43 5.61 -1.31 7.98
N PHE A 44 5.95 -2.55 8.35
CA PHE A 44 7.23 -3.16 8.01
C PHE A 44 7.48 -3.14 6.50
N LEU A 45 6.48 -3.55 5.70
CA LEU A 45 6.58 -3.55 4.25
C LEU A 45 6.75 -2.14 3.67
N GLN A 46 6.06 -1.13 4.21
CA GLN A 46 6.25 0.25 3.76
C GLN A 46 7.64 0.79 4.08
N ILE A 47 8.16 0.50 5.28
CA ILE A 47 9.49 0.93 5.72
C ILE A 47 10.60 0.28 4.87
N ILE A 48 10.47 -1.00 4.53
CA ILE A 48 11.47 -1.70 3.72
C ILE A 48 11.32 -1.40 2.21
N SER A 49 10.14 -0.94 1.77
CA SER A 49 9.85 -0.72 0.34
C SER A 49 10.81 0.22 -0.42
N PRO A 50 11.46 1.25 0.18
CA PRO A 50 12.47 2.04 -0.52
C PRO A 50 13.75 1.25 -0.81
N LEU A 51 14.07 0.25 0.02
CA LEU A 51 15.26 -0.59 -0.11
C LEU A 51 15.01 -1.73 -1.11
N THR A 52 13.89 -2.43 -0.98
CA THR A 52 13.53 -3.56 -1.86
C THR A 52 12.90 -3.11 -3.17
N LYS A 53 12.48 -1.83 -3.25
CA LYS A 53 11.68 -1.29 -4.35
C LYS A 53 10.43 -2.12 -4.64
N PHE A 54 9.91 -2.81 -3.62
CA PHE A 54 8.75 -3.68 -3.71
C PHE A 54 7.73 -3.29 -2.65
N CYS A 55 6.54 -2.95 -3.11
CA CYS A 55 5.35 -2.79 -2.29
C CYS A 55 4.24 -3.63 -2.93
N PRO A 56 3.62 -4.60 -2.21
CA PRO A 56 2.56 -5.43 -2.76
C PRO A 56 1.39 -4.62 -3.36
N VAL A 57 1.08 -3.47 -2.76
CA VAL A 57 0.03 -2.57 -3.25
C VAL A 57 0.41 -2.00 -4.62
N TYR A 58 1.63 -1.46 -4.78
CA TYR A 58 2.09 -0.96 -6.07
C TYR A 58 2.24 -2.06 -7.12
N PHE A 59 2.60 -3.29 -6.73
CA PHE A 59 2.61 -4.44 -7.64
C PHE A 59 1.24 -4.70 -8.25
N ILE A 60 0.18 -4.72 -7.42
CA ILE A 60 -1.20 -4.86 -7.88
C ILE A 60 -1.61 -3.65 -8.73
N LEU A 61 -1.31 -2.44 -8.26
CA LEU A 61 -1.68 -1.19 -8.92
C LEU A 61 -1.06 -1.05 -10.32
N ASN A 62 0.19 -1.49 -10.49
CA ASN A 62 0.86 -1.53 -11.79
C ASN A 62 0.17 -2.48 -12.76
N LYS A 63 -0.45 -3.56 -12.28
CA LYS A 63 -1.18 -4.53 -13.11
C LYS A 63 -2.55 -4.02 -13.53
N ILE A 64 -3.28 -3.34 -12.64
CA ILE A 64 -4.62 -2.80 -12.93
C ILE A 64 -4.58 -1.43 -13.63
N MET A 65 -3.46 -0.71 -13.55
CA MET A 65 -3.24 0.57 -14.26
C MET A 65 -2.03 0.48 -15.22
N PRO A 66 -2.09 -0.32 -16.29
CA PRO A 66 -0.95 -0.53 -17.20
C PRO A 66 -0.54 0.74 -17.97
N GLY A 67 -1.43 1.74 -18.07
CA GLY A 67 -1.15 3.03 -18.74
C GLY A 67 -0.43 4.05 -17.85
N THR A 68 0.23 3.65 -16.77
CA THR A 68 0.96 4.56 -15.87
C THR A 68 2.35 4.03 -15.63
N ASP A 69 3.28 4.93 -15.32
CA ASP A 69 4.65 4.53 -15.05
C ASP A 69 4.67 3.52 -13.89
N PRO A 70 5.42 2.42 -14.02
CA PRO A 70 5.48 1.40 -12.98
C PRO A 70 6.25 1.95 -11.78
N VAL A 71 5.54 2.19 -10.68
CA VAL A 71 6.12 2.64 -9.40
C VAL A 71 6.53 1.40 -8.61
N GLN A 72 7.74 1.38 -8.03
CA GLN A 72 8.27 0.28 -7.20
C GLN A 72 8.12 -1.12 -7.85
N ASN A 73 8.81 -1.34 -8.98
CA ASN A 73 8.72 -2.59 -9.76
C ASN A 73 9.84 -3.62 -9.48
N GLY A 74 10.69 -3.39 -8.48
CA GLY A 74 11.80 -4.29 -8.14
C GLY A 74 13.09 -4.13 -8.98
N LYS A 75 13.15 -3.21 -9.95
CA LYS A 75 14.42 -2.79 -10.61
C LYS A 75 15.13 -1.67 -9.85
#